data_AF-A0A0F9FZY9-F1
#
_entry.id   AF-A0A0F9FZY9-F1
#
_cell.length_a   1.000
_cell.length_b   1.000
_cell.length_c   1.000
_cell.angle_alpha   90.00
_cell.angle_beta   90.00
_cell.angle_gamma   90.00
#
_symmetry.space_group_name_H-M   'P 1'
#
loop_
_entity.id
_entity.type
_entity.pdbx_description
1 polymer ?
#
loop_
_entity_poly.entity_id
_entity_poly.type
_entity_poly.pdbx_seq_one_letter_code
_entity_poly.pdbx_strand_id
1 'polypeptide(L)'
;MVTEELIAFERDIADCFERGEIRAPVHLHGGNEEQLRALFCHINPSDWVFSTHRSHYHALLKGVPPELVKAEILKGNSISLQFPEYHFFTSAIVGGILPIALGVAMSGA
;
A
#
# COMPACT_ATOMS: atom_id res chain seq x y z
N MET A 1 -5.55 4.01 11.24
CA MET A 1 -4.37 3.50 11.97
C MET A 1 -3.57 4.64 12.59
N VAL A 2 -2.99 4.40 13.75
CA VAL A 2 -1.99 5.28 14.39
C VAL A 2 -0.57 4.92 13.94
N THR A 3 0.38 5.80 14.21
CA THR A 3 1.79 5.66 13.80
C THR A 3 2.41 4.36 14.29
N GLU A 4 2.13 3.97 15.53
CA GLU A 4 2.66 2.75 16.15
C GLU A 4 2.17 1.48 15.43
N GLU A 5 0.92 1.47 14.96
CA GLU A 5 0.35 0.33 14.22
C GLU A 5 0.99 0.17 12.84
N LEU A 6 1.30 1.30 12.17
CA LEU A 6 2.01 1.29 10.89
C LEU A 6 3.41 0.70 11.05
N ILE A 7 4.17 1.19 12.03
CA ILE A 7 5.53 0.70 12.31
C ILE A 7 5.51 -0.78 12.72
N ALA A 8 4.53 -1.18 13.54
CA ALA A 8 4.38 -2.56 13.95
C ALA A 8 4.09 -3.49 12.76
N PHE A 9 3.25 -3.04 11.82
CA PHE A 9 2.97 -3.81 10.59
C PHE A 9 4.24 -4.02 9.75
N GLU A 10 5.00 -2.96 9.48
CA GLU A 10 6.24 -3.08 8.68
C GLU A 10 7.29 -3.95 9.36
N ARG A 11 7.40 -3.87 10.70
CA ARG A 11 8.29 -4.75 11.46
C ARG A 11 7.87 -6.22 11.35
N ASP A 12 6.57 -6.51 11.44
CA ASP A 12 6.06 -7.88 11.27
C ASP A 12 6.32 -8.41 9.85
N ILE A 13 6.18 -7.57 8.81
CA ILE A 13 6.55 -7.96 7.44
C ILE A 13 8.06 -8.20 7.32
N ALA A 14 8.89 -7.37 7.94
CA ALA A 14 10.34 -7.56 7.99
C ALA A 14 10.69 -8.91 8.65
N ASP A 15 10.10 -9.21 9.80
CA ASP A 15 10.33 -10.46 10.52
C ASP A 15 9.89 -11.68 9.67
N CYS A 16 8.75 -11.59 8.97
CA CYS A 16 8.32 -12.63 8.01
C CYS A 16 9.35 -12.84 6.87
N PHE A 17 9.90 -11.76 6.34
CA PHE A 17 10.92 -11.82 5.29
C PHE A 17 12.22 -12.45 5.81
N GLU A 18 12.68 -12.06 7.01
CA GLU A 18 13.88 -12.60 7.66
C GLU A 18 13.75 -14.09 8.00
N ARG A 19 12.54 -14.55 8.34
CA ARG A 19 12.23 -15.99 8.51
C ARG A 19 12.13 -16.76 7.20
N GLY A 20 12.22 -16.10 6.05
CA GLY A 20 12.13 -16.73 4.73
C GLY A 20 10.71 -17.13 4.32
N GLU A 21 9.69 -16.59 4.99
CA GLU A 21 8.27 -16.84 4.66
C GLU A 21 7.87 -16.11 3.36
N ILE A 22 8.55 -15.00 3.05
CA ILE A 22 8.34 -14.22 1.83
C ILE A 22 9.53 -14.46 0.90
N ARG A 23 9.27 -14.98 -0.30
CA ARG A 23 10.30 -15.29 -1.32
C ARG A 23 10.38 -14.28 -2.47
N ALA A 24 9.56 -13.24 -2.41
CA ALA A 24 9.46 -12.20 -3.43
C ALA A 24 10.01 -10.85 -2.89
N PRO A 25 10.27 -9.85 -3.76
CA PRO A 25 10.74 -8.55 -3.33
C PRO A 25 9.76 -7.85 -2.39
N VAL A 26 10.28 -7.18 -1.36
CA VAL A 26 9.53 -6.37 -0.40
C VAL A 26 10.16 -4.98 -0.31
N HIS A 27 9.34 -3.93 -0.23
CA HIS A 27 9.80 -2.55 -0.03
C HIS A 27 9.07 -1.95 1.18
N LEU A 28 9.75 -1.98 2.32
CA LEU A 28 9.18 -1.52 3.60
C LEU A 28 9.07 0.01 3.65
N HIS A 29 8.00 0.53 4.24
CA HIS A 29 7.89 1.93 4.64
C HIS A 29 8.67 2.25 5.93
N GLY A 30 8.85 3.54 6.18
CA GLY A 30 9.51 4.04 7.38
C GLY A 30 9.87 5.52 7.28
N GLY A 31 9.62 6.28 8.35
CA GLY A 31 10.07 7.66 8.54
C GLY A 31 9.15 8.74 7.94
N ASN A 32 7.98 8.35 7.46
CA ASN A 32 6.98 9.23 6.85
C ASN A 32 5.54 8.96 7.35
N GLU A 33 5.41 8.27 8.48
CA GLU A 33 4.13 7.82 9.05
C GLU A 33 3.18 9.00 9.29
N GLU A 34 3.65 10.02 10.01
CA GLU A 34 2.80 11.15 10.40
C GLU A 34 2.42 12.01 9.19
N GLN A 35 3.36 12.22 8.25
CA GLN A 35 3.11 12.95 7.01
C GLN A 35 2.08 12.22 6.14
N LEU A 36 2.17 10.90 6.02
CA LEU A 36 1.18 10.12 5.28
C LEU A 36 -0.17 10.10 5.99
N ARG A 37 -0.21 9.97 7.31
CA ARG A 37 -1.46 10.07 8.07
C ARG A 37 -2.15 11.42 7.87
N ALA A 38 -1.40 12.52 7.93
CA ALA A 38 -1.90 13.86 7.67
C ALA A 38 -2.34 14.05 6.21
N LEU A 39 -1.71 13.39 5.24
CA LEU A 39 -2.17 13.42 3.86
C LEU A 39 -3.50 12.66 3.70
N PHE A 40 -3.56 11.44 4.24
CA PHE A 40 -4.71 10.54 4.08
C PHE A 40 -5.97 11.00 4.82
N CYS A 41 -5.89 11.94 5.76
CA CYS A 41 -7.09 12.54 6.35
C CYS A 41 -7.91 13.39 5.36
N HIS A 42 -7.33 13.74 4.21
CA HIS A 42 -8.00 14.48 3.13
C HIS A 42 -8.55 13.56 2.03
N ILE A 43 -8.34 12.24 2.12
CA ILE A 43 -8.73 11.27 1.10
C ILE A 43 -10.03 10.60 1.53
N ASN A 44 -11.07 10.68 0.69
CA ASN A 44 -12.36 10.07 0.98
C ASN A 44 -12.34 8.57 0.66
N PRO A 45 -13.26 7.78 1.25
CA PRO A 45 -13.42 6.36 0.90
C PRO A 45 -13.67 6.11 -0.60
N SER A 46 -14.39 7.01 -1.27
CA SER A 46 -14.66 6.94 -2.72
C SER A 46 -13.47 7.31 -3.60
N ASP A 47 -12.46 8.01 -3.08
CA ASP A 47 -11.36 8.50 -3.91
C ASP A 47 -10.40 7.36 -4.28
N TRP A 48 -9.99 7.28 -5.54
CA TRP A 48 -8.96 6.33 -5.93
C TRP A 48 -7.57 6.73 -5.43
N VAL A 49 -6.85 5.77 -4.86
CA VAL A 49 -5.45 5.92 -4.48
C VAL A 49 -4.59 5.04 -5.37
N PHE A 50 -3.74 5.68 -6.14
CA PHE A 50 -2.76 5.05 -7.02
C PHE A 50 -1.37 5.15 -6.40
N SER A 51 -0.67 4.02 -6.30
CA SER A 51 0.63 3.97 -5.62
C SER A 51 1.70 3.16 -6.35
N THR A 52 2.93 3.22 -5.83
CA THR A 52 4.11 2.56 -6.41
C THR A 52 4.32 1.18 -5.77
N HIS A 53 5.50 0.58 -6.00
CA HIS A 53 5.92 -0.67 -5.35
C HIS A 53 6.11 -0.57 -3.83
N ARG A 54 6.24 0.65 -3.28
CA ARG A 54 6.37 0.92 -1.84
C ARG A 54 5.03 1.44 -1.32
N SER A 55 4.10 0.53 -1.04
CA SER A 55 2.67 0.87 -0.96
C SER A 55 1.94 0.40 0.30
N HIS A 56 2.60 -0.27 1.24
CA HIS A 56 1.94 -0.88 2.40
C HIS A 56 1.19 0.15 3.25
N TYR A 57 1.87 1.22 3.68
CA TYR A 57 1.21 2.32 4.43
C TYR A 57 0.06 2.94 3.66
N HIS A 58 0.17 3.10 2.34
CA HIS A 58 -0.90 3.68 1.54
C HIS A 58 -2.15 2.78 1.51
N ALA A 59 -1.99 1.46 1.40
CA ALA A 59 -3.10 0.51 1.46
C ALA A 59 -3.77 0.54 2.84
N LEU A 60 -2.97 0.48 3.90
CA LEU A 60 -3.42 0.52 5.29
C LEU A 60 -4.17 1.82 5.62
N LEU A 61 -3.62 2.96 5.21
CA LEU A 61 -4.24 4.27 5.43
C LEU A 61 -5.47 4.50 4.53
N LYS A 62 -5.54 3.85 3.37
CA LYS A 62 -6.76 3.81 2.54
C LYS A 62 -7.88 2.99 3.19
N GLY A 63 -7.56 2.21 4.22
CA GLY A 63 -8.52 1.42 5.00
C GLY A 63 -8.55 -0.07 4.63
N VAL A 64 -7.58 -0.55 3.84
CA VAL A 64 -7.44 -2.00 3.60
C VAL A 64 -7.04 -2.68 4.92
N PRO A 65 -7.76 -3.72 5.36
CA PRO A 65 -7.45 -4.42 6.59
C PRO A 65 -6.02 -5.01 6.59
N PRO A 66 -5.24 -4.85 7.67
CA PRO A 66 -3.86 -5.31 7.74
C PRO A 66 -3.68 -6.80 7.40
N GLU A 67 -4.62 -7.65 7.81
CA GLU A 67 -4.60 -9.07 7.51
C GLU A 67 -4.70 -9.38 6.01
N LEU A 68 -5.45 -8.57 5.25
CA LEU A 68 -5.54 -8.72 3.79
C LEU A 68 -4.25 -8.24 3.12
N VAL A 69 -3.69 -7.12 3.58
CA VAL A 69 -2.40 -6.60 3.10
C VAL A 69 -1.29 -7.63 3.33
N LYS A 70 -1.18 -8.17 4.55
CA LYS A 70 -0.19 -9.19 4.90
C LYS A 70 -0.39 -10.48 4.10
N ALA A 71 -1.63 -10.94 3.91
CA ALA A 71 -1.92 -12.14 3.13
C ALA A 71 -1.41 -12.01 1.68
N GLU A 72 -1.60 -10.86 1.04
CA GLU A 72 -1.08 -10.62 -0.32
C GLU A 72 0.46 -10.51 -0.34
N ILE A 73 1.07 -9.88 0.66
CA ILE A 73 2.53 -9.83 0.80
C ILE A 73 3.12 -11.25 0.91
N LEU A 74 2.54 -12.11 1.74
CA LEU A 74 2.97 -13.51 1.91
C LEU A 74 2.82 -14.35 0.63
N LYS A 75 1.85 -14.03 -0.23
CA LYS A 75 1.73 -14.63 -1.57
C LYS A 75 2.80 -14.13 -2.56
N GLY A 76 3.57 -13.11 -2.20
CA GLY A 76 4.61 -12.51 -3.03
C GLY A 76 4.19 -11.25 -3.78
N ASN A 77 3.00 -10.70 -3.51
CA ASN A 77 2.45 -9.54 -4.21
C ASN A 77 2.83 -8.19 -3.56
N SER A 78 3.88 -8.16 -2.72
CA SER A 78 4.26 -6.99 -1.93
C SER A 78 4.48 -5.71 -2.75
N ILE A 79 4.98 -5.83 -3.98
CA ILE A 79 5.26 -4.67 -4.86
C ILE A 79 4.14 -4.38 -5.87
N SER A 80 3.04 -5.14 -5.80
CA SER A 80 1.94 -5.10 -6.75
C SER A 80 0.59 -5.32 -6.07
N LEU A 81 0.43 -4.82 -4.85
CA LEU A 81 -0.83 -4.89 -4.08
C LEU A 81 -2.00 -4.28 -4.87
N GLN A 82 -3.11 -5.02 -4.98
CA GLN A 82 -4.32 -4.57 -5.64
C GLN A 82 -5.50 -4.79 -4.72
N PHE A 83 -6.25 -3.72 -4.42
CA PHE A 83 -7.49 -3.80 -3.64
C PHE A 83 -8.56 -2.90 -4.29
N PRO A 84 -9.11 -3.28 -5.45
CA PRO A 84 -10.11 -2.48 -6.17
C PRO A 84 -11.37 -2.18 -5.33
N GLU A 85 -11.74 -3.08 -4.42
CA GLU A 85 -12.87 -2.93 -3.49
C GLU A 85 -12.65 -1.76 -2.52
N TYR A 86 -11.40 -1.34 -2.36
CA TYR A 86 -10.97 -0.19 -1.54
C TYR A 86 -10.49 0.98 -2.41
N HIS A 87 -10.76 0.96 -3.73
CA HIS A 87 -10.26 1.95 -4.69
C HIS A 87 -8.74 2.15 -4.63
N PHE A 88 -7.99 1.04 -4.48
CA PHE A 88 -6.53 1.07 -4.33
C PHE A 88 -5.84 0.22 -5.39
N PHE A 89 -4.93 0.84 -6.15
CA PHE A 89 -4.20 0.19 -7.23
C PHE A 89 -2.72 0.55 -7.20
N THR A 90 -1.84 -0.40 -7.50
CA THR A 90 -0.37 -0.16 -7.52
C THR A 90 0.30 -0.66 -8.79
N SER A 91 1.51 -0.16 -9.05
CA SER A 91 2.39 -0.69 -10.09
C SER A 91 3.81 -0.85 -9.59
N ALA A 92 4.42 -1.99 -9.94
CA ALA A 92 5.85 -2.24 -9.74
C ALA A 92 6.74 -1.48 -10.75
N ILE A 93 6.16 -1.03 -11.87
CA ILE A 93 6.89 -0.30 -12.91
C ILE A 93 7.00 1.18 -12.52
N VAL A 94 8.23 1.66 -12.38
CA VAL A 94 8.52 3.06 -12.06
C VAL A 94 7.88 3.97 -13.10
N GLY A 95 7.06 4.93 -12.66
CA GLY A 95 6.30 5.83 -13.52
C GLY A 95 5.07 5.22 -14.19
N GLY A 96 4.93 3.88 -14.20
CA GLY A 96 3.82 3.19 -14.87
C GLY A 96 2.45 3.44 -14.25
N ILE A 97 2.39 3.82 -12.96
CA ILE A 97 1.13 4.11 -12.28
C ILE A 97 0.50 5.45 -12.70
N LEU A 98 1.32 6.43 -13.10
CA LEU A 98 0.87 7.79 -13.41
C LEU A 98 -0.14 7.86 -14.57
N PRO A 99 0.11 7.25 -15.75
CA PRO A 99 -0.88 7.28 -16.83
C PRO A 99 -2.17 6.54 -16.49
N ILE A 100 -2.11 5.50 -15.64
CA ILE A 100 -3.29 4.77 -15.17
C ILE A 100 -4.14 5.70 -14.30
N ALA A 101 -3.52 6.36 -13.31
CA ALA A 101 -4.19 7.32 -12.45
C ALA A 101 -4.86 8.45 -13.25
N LEU A 102 -4.16 8.99 -14.26
CA LEU A 102 -4.71 10.01 -15.16
C LEU A 102 -5.92 9.48 -15.94
N GLY A 103 -5.85 8.25 -16.47
CA GLY A 103 -6.95 7.63 -17.19
C GLY A 103 -8.21 7.47 -16.34
N VAL A 104 -8.07 7.02 -15.09
CA VAL A 104 -9.20 6.88 -14.14
C VAL A 104 -9.79 8.25 -13.79
N ALA A 105 -8.95 9.25 -13.53
CA ALA A 105 -9.44 10.62 -13.29
C ALA A 105 -10.22 11.18 -14.49
N MET A 106 -9.77 10.90 -15.72
CA MET A 106 -10.46 11.34 -16.94
C MET A 106 -11.79 10.64 -17.20
N SER A 107 -11.97 9.41 -16.69
CA SER A 107 -13.24 8.68 -16.86
C SER A 107 -14.35 9.18 -15.94
N GLY A 108 -14.02 10.01 -14.94
CA GLY A 108 -14.97 10.43 -13.90
C GLY A 108 -15.33 9.32 -12.91
N ALA A 109 -14.43 8.35 -12.74
CA ALA A 109 -14.56 7.23 -11.80
C ALA A 109 -14.12 7.62 -10.37
#